data_AF-A0A0A7DU69-F1
#
_entry.id   AF-A0A0A7DU69-F1
#
_cell.length_a   1.000
_cell.length_b   1.000
_cell.length_c   1.000
_cell.angle_alpha   90.00
_cell.angle_beta   90.00
_cell.angle_gamma   90.00
#
_symmetry.space_group_name_H-M   'P 1'
#
loop_
_entity.id
_entity.type
_entity.pdbx_description
1 polymer ?
#
loop_
_entity_poly.entity_id
_entity_poly.type
_entity_poly.pdbx_seq_one_letter_code
_entity_poly.pdbx_strand_id
1 'polypeptide(L)'
;IVASHFRPEFVVNVKETGKILMVDYTDLKNLKVTEIEAARFLHDGGFDASGRYFLVAANASNKVAIVDTKEDKLAGLVETGPTPHPGRGANFVHPKFGPVWATSHLGDETIAIIGTDPENHPDQAWKVVQTLEGQGGGSL
;
A
#
# COMPACT_ATOMS: atom_id res chain seq x y z
N ILE A 1 0.88 -9.59 -7.30
CA ILE A 1 1.51 -10.57 -6.40
C ILE A 1 2.96 -10.15 -6.20
N VAL A 2 3.43 -10.08 -4.96
CA VAL A 2 4.83 -9.79 -4.59
C VAL A 2 5.28 -10.77 -3.49
N ALA A 3 6.57 -10.91 -3.25
CA ALA A 3 7.09 -11.72 -2.14
C ALA A 3 7.38 -10.83 -0.92
N SER A 4 7.09 -11.31 0.28
CA SER A 4 7.51 -10.67 1.54
C SER A 4 9.03 -10.70 1.66
N HIS A 5 9.61 -9.65 2.26
CA HIS A 5 11.05 -9.60 2.57
C HIS A 5 11.38 -10.19 3.95
N PHE A 6 10.36 -10.57 4.74
CA PHE A 6 10.52 -10.99 6.14
C PHE A 6 10.15 -12.47 6.36
N ARG A 7 9.27 -13.00 5.52
CA ARG A 7 8.78 -14.38 5.61
C ARG A 7 8.73 -15.00 4.21
N PRO A 8 8.85 -16.34 4.11
CA PRO A 8 8.68 -17.07 2.85
C PRO A 8 7.21 -17.09 2.39
N GLU A 9 6.68 -15.91 2.09
CA GLU A 9 5.27 -15.69 1.76
C GLU A 9 5.09 -14.84 0.49
N PHE A 10 4.04 -15.14 -0.27
CA PHE A 10 3.53 -14.22 -1.28
C PHE A 10 2.41 -13.35 -0.72
N VAL A 11 2.40 -12.08 -1.11
CA VAL A 11 1.29 -11.14 -0.89
C VAL A 11 0.42 -11.10 -2.13
N VAL A 12 -0.85 -11.49 -2.01
CA VAL A 12 -1.80 -11.62 -3.11
C VAL A 12 -3.04 -10.75 -2.85
N ASN A 13 -3.35 -9.85 -3.79
CA ASN A 13 -4.56 -9.03 -3.74
C ASN A 13 -5.73 -9.79 -4.38
N VAL A 14 -6.87 -9.84 -3.69
CA VAL A 14 -8.14 -10.38 -4.21
C VAL A 14 -9.13 -9.23 -4.33
N LYS A 15 -9.36 -8.80 -5.57
CA LYS A 15 -9.99 -7.50 -5.90
C LYS A 15 -11.39 -7.34 -5.33
N GLU A 16 -12.35 -8.16 -5.73
CA GLU A 16 -13.79 -7.93 -5.47
C GLU A 16 -14.16 -8.11 -4.00
N THR A 17 -13.48 -9.04 -3.30
CA THR A 17 -13.68 -9.34 -1.88
C THR A 17 -12.90 -8.42 -0.96
N GLY A 18 -11.91 -7.68 -1.48
CA GLY A 18 -11.10 -6.76 -0.68
C GLY A 18 -10.20 -7.47 0.33
N LYS A 19 -9.74 -8.67 -0.01
CA LYS A 19 -8.87 -9.49 0.85
C LYS A 19 -7.44 -9.48 0.33
N ILE A 20 -6.50 -9.43 1.24
CA ILE A 20 -5.07 -9.63 0.96
C ILE A 20 -4.67 -10.95 1.59
N LEU A 21 -4.08 -11.84 0.81
CA LEU A 21 -3.63 -13.15 1.28
C LEU A 21 -2.12 -13.13 1.46
N MET A 22 -1.67 -13.51 2.65
CA MET A 22 -0.28 -13.87 2.92
C MET A 22 -0.17 -15.39 2.76
N VAL A 23 0.47 -15.85 1.69
CA VAL A 23 0.51 -17.27 1.30
C VAL A 23 1.90 -17.84 1.57
N ASP A 24 2.04 -18.62 2.64
CA ASP A 24 3.29 -19.27 3.05
C ASP A 24 3.63 -20.42 2.10
N TYR A 25 4.78 -20.31 1.43
CA TYR A 25 5.24 -21.29 0.46
C TYR A 25 6.29 -22.29 1.01
N THR A 26 6.49 -22.36 2.33
CA THR A 26 7.41 -23.33 2.95
C THR A 26 6.95 -24.77 2.83
N ASP A 27 5.63 -24.99 2.81
CA ASP A 27 5.02 -26.30 2.59
C ASP A 27 3.78 -26.17 1.69
N LEU A 28 3.98 -26.45 0.40
CA LEU A 28 2.91 -26.40 -0.59
C LEU A 28 1.89 -27.55 -0.48
N LYS A 29 2.15 -28.58 0.34
CA LYS A 29 1.20 -29.67 0.60
C LYS A 29 0.25 -29.31 1.73
N ASN A 30 0.73 -28.57 2.73
CA ASN A 30 -0.03 -28.12 3.90
C ASN A 30 -0.07 -26.59 3.96
N LEU A 31 -0.61 -25.98 2.90
CA LEU A 31 -0.53 -24.54 2.67
C LEU A 31 -1.14 -23.75 3.83
N LYS A 32 -0.37 -22.82 4.39
CA LYS A 32 -0.85 -21.83 5.36
C LYS A 32 -1.15 -20.52 4.65
N VAL A 33 -2.30 -19.95 4.95
CA VAL A 33 -2.73 -18.67 4.40
C VAL A 33 -3.30 -17.81 5.52
N THR A 34 -2.78 -16.59 5.65
CA THR A 34 -3.41 -15.54 6.46
C THR A 34 -4.27 -14.68 5.54
N GLU A 35 -5.57 -14.61 5.80
CA GLU A 35 -6.48 -13.70 5.11
C GLU A 35 -6.60 -12.40 5.90
N ILE A 36 -6.23 -11.28 5.27
CA ILE A 36 -6.31 -9.94 5.84
C ILE A 36 -7.46 -9.20 5.16
N GLU A 37 -8.39 -8.68 5.95
CA GLU A 37 -9.42 -7.77 5.47
C GLU A 37 -8.83 -6.37 5.23
N ALA A 38 -9.08 -5.81 4.05
CA ALA A 38 -8.61 -4.48 3.66
C ALA A 38 -9.79 -3.62 3.15
N ALA A 39 -9.88 -3.42 1.83
CA ALA A 39 -10.97 -2.69 1.19
C ALA A 39 -11.24 -3.28 -0.19
N ARG A 40 -12.49 -3.21 -0.66
CA ARG A 40 -12.88 -3.74 -1.97
C ARG A 40 -12.18 -2.98 -3.10
N PHE A 41 -12.00 -3.70 -4.21
CA PHE A 41 -11.38 -3.23 -5.44
C PHE A 41 -9.86 -3.03 -5.36
N LEU A 42 -9.18 -3.87 -4.57
CA LEU A 42 -7.71 -3.94 -4.57
C LEU A 42 -7.17 -4.08 -6.00
N HIS A 43 -6.03 -3.44 -6.26
CA HIS A 43 -5.43 -3.38 -7.58
C HIS A 43 -3.91 -3.57 -7.46
N ASP A 44 -3.15 -2.52 -7.72
CA ASP A 44 -1.70 -2.43 -7.71
C ASP A 44 -1.18 -1.76 -6.43
N GLY A 45 0.13 -1.89 -6.22
CA GLY A 45 0.79 -1.49 -4.99
C GLY A 45 2.28 -1.83 -4.98
N GLY A 46 2.99 -1.29 -4.00
CA GLY A 46 4.41 -1.51 -3.81
C GLY A 46 4.82 -1.38 -2.36
N PHE A 47 6.05 -1.81 -2.09
CA PHE A 47 6.63 -1.68 -0.77
C PHE A 47 7.05 -0.24 -0.47
N ASP A 48 6.95 0.13 0.79
CA ASP A 48 7.62 1.29 1.34
C ASP A 48 9.16 1.14 1.21
N ALA A 49 9.90 2.22 1.49
CA ALA A 49 11.36 2.24 1.38
C ALA A 49 12.06 1.17 2.24
N SER A 50 11.48 0.76 3.37
CA SER A 50 12.04 -0.27 4.25
C SER A 50 11.79 -1.70 3.74
N GLY A 51 10.91 -1.88 2.75
CA GLY A 51 10.49 -3.19 2.27
C GLY A 51 9.55 -3.95 3.22
N ARG A 52 9.00 -3.31 4.26
CA ARG A 52 8.18 -3.99 5.30
C ARG A 52 6.70 -3.82 5.03
N TYR A 53 6.29 -2.61 4.68
CA TYR A 53 4.90 -2.26 4.51
C TYR A 53 4.55 -2.31 3.03
N PHE A 54 3.57 -3.14 2.68
CA PHE A 54 3.05 -3.19 1.33
C PHE A 54 1.83 -2.26 1.23
N LEU A 55 1.97 -1.18 0.46
CA LEU A 55 0.91 -0.21 0.21
C LEU A 55 0.20 -0.58 -1.09
N VAL A 56 -1.11 -0.80 -1.01
CA VAL A 56 -1.95 -1.24 -2.13
C VAL A 56 -3.16 -0.35 -2.31
N ALA A 57 -3.42 0.07 -3.55
CA ALA A 57 -4.60 0.83 -3.90
C ALA A 57 -5.85 -0.06 -3.94
N ALA A 58 -6.88 0.34 -3.20
CA ALA A 58 -8.26 -0.09 -3.36
C ALA A 58 -8.97 0.97 -4.23
N ASN A 59 -8.67 0.94 -5.53
CA ASN A 59 -8.82 2.11 -6.41
C ASN A 59 -10.25 2.67 -6.46
N ALA A 60 -11.26 1.85 -6.75
CA ALA A 60 -12.65 2.29 -6.80
C ALA A 60 -13.26 2.60 -5.41
N SER A 61 -12.49 2.38 -4.33
CA SER A 61 -12.84 2.79 -2.97
C SER A 61 -12.07 4.04 -2.51
N ASN A 62 -11.25 4.66 -3.38
CA ASN A 62 -10.46 5.88 -3.09
C ASN A 62 -9.51 5.75 -1.89
N LYS A 63 -9.04 4.51 -1.64
CA LYS A 63 -8.26 4.16 -0.45
C LYS A 63 -6.95 3.48 -0.82
N VAL A 64 -5.97 3.60 0.06
CA VAL A 64 -4.74 2.81 0.08
C VAL A 64 -4.72 2.00 1.38
N ALA A 65 -4.66 0.68 1.26
CA ALA A 65 -4.45 -0.22 2.39
C ALA A 65 -2.95 -0.45 2.59
N ILE A 66 -2.52 -0.53 3.84
CA ILE A 66 -1.13 -0.78 4.21
C ILE A 66 -1.08 -2.10 4.99
N VAL A 67 -0.29 -3.05 4.51
CA VAL A 67 -0.07 -4.35 5.15
C VAL A 67 1.32 -4.40 5.75
N ASP A 68 1.43 -4.72 7.04
CA ASP A 68 2.69 -5.06 7.68
C ASP A 68 3.04 -6.53 7.36
N THR A 69 3.95 -6.74 6.41
CA THR A 69 4.33 -8.10 5.95
C THR A 69 5.25 -8.84 6.91
N LYS A 70 5.70 -8.18 7.98
CA LYS A 70 6.42 -8.83 9.07
C LYS A 70 5.46 -9.45 10.08
N GLU A 71 4.30 -8.83 10.27
CA GLU A 71 3.31 -9.17 11.30
C GLU A 71 2.01 -9.75 10.73
N ASP A 72 1.90 -9.89 9.41
CA ASP A 72 0.74 -10.37 8.65
C ASP A 72 -0.58 -9.69 9.04
N LYS A 73 -0.56 -8.37 9.14
CA LYS A 73 -1.73 -7.58 9.57
C LYS A 73 -1.90 -6.30 8.77
N LEU A 74 -3.14 -5.81 8.74
CA LEU A 74 -3.43 -4.46 8.27
C LEU A 74 -2.83 -3.44 9.25
N ALA A 75 -1.92 -2.60 8.77
CA ALA A 75 -1.31 -1.52 9.54
C ALA A 75 -2.14 -0.23 9.47
N GLY A 76 -2.80 0.02 8.34
CA GLY A 76 -3.61 1.21 8.13
C GLY A 76 -4.46 1.14 6.87
N LEU A 77 -5.47 2.01 6.81
CA LEU A 77 -6.31 2.21 5.64
C LEU A 77 -6.52 3.72 5.47
N VAL A 78 -6.02 4.27 4.38
CA VAL A 78 -5.88 5.72 4.18
C VAL A 78 -6.74 6.16 3.01
N GLU A 79 -7.59 7.16 3.24
CA GLU A 79 -8.28 7.86 2.16
C GLU A 79 -7.33 8.83 1.48
N THR A 80 -7.37 8.88 0.14
CA THR A 80 -6.40 9.65 -0.66
C THR A 80 -7.13 10.64 -1.55
N GLY A 81 -7.55 10.18 -2.73
CA GLY A 81 -8.30 10.90 -3.74
C GLY A 81 -9.00 9.90 -4.67
N PRO A 82 -9.66 10.38 -5.73
CA PRO A 82 -10.44 9.54 -6.61
C PRO A 82 -9.55 8.58 -7.44
N THR A 83 -9.78 7.27 -7.30
CA THR A 83 -9.10 6.23 -8.11
C THR A 83 -7.57 6.31 -8.04
N PRO A 84 -6.94 6.08 -6.87
CA PRO A 84 -5.48 6.00 -6.77
C PRO A 84 -4.96 4.85 -7.65
N HIS A 85 -3.88 5.12 -8.38
CA HIS A 85 -3.30 4.16 -9.33
C HIS A 85 -1.76 4.23 -9.33
N PRO A 86 -1.10 3.66 -8.31
CA PRO A 86 0.32 3.88 -8.05
C PRO A 86 1.29 3.16 -9.00
N GLY A 87 0.87 2.09 -9.68
CA GLY A 87 1.80 1.04 -10.09
C GLY A 87 2.47 0.43 -8.85
N ARG A 88 3.76 0.72 -8.64
CA ARG A 88 4.48 0.39 -7.39
C ARG A 88 4.58 1.59 -6.43
N GLY A 89 4.19 2.78 -6.89
CA GLY A 89 4.38 4.06 -6.23
C GLY A 89 5.84 4.52 -6.22
N ALA A 90 6.06 5.65 -5.55
CA ALA A 90 7.38 6.28 -5.45
C ALA A 90 7.75 6.53 -3.98
N ASN A 91 8.91 6.02 -3.57
CA ASN A 91 9.47 6.22 -2.24
C ASN A 91 10.50 7.35 -2.24
N PHE A 92 10.44 8.23 -1.25
CA PHE A 92 11.48 9.25 -1.01
C PHE A 92 11.42 9.76 0.44
N VAL A 93 12.42 10.54 0.84
CA VAL A 93 12.43 11.22 2.15
C VAL A 93 11.95 12.65 1.96
N HIS A 94 10.79 12.96 2.52
CA HIS A 94 10.24 14.31 2.51
C HIS A 94 10.94 15.18 3.58
N PRO A 95 11.42 16.40 3.26
CA PRO A 95 12.19 17.24 4.19
C PRO A 95 11.49 17.55 5.53
N LYS A 96 10.15 17.57 5.53
CA LYS A 96 9.33 17.86 6.72
C LYS A 96 8.70 16.63 7.37
N PHE A 97 8.43 15.57 6.59
CA PHE A 97 7.57 14.47 7.02
C PHE A 97 8.31 13.13 7.15
N GLY A 98 9.60 13.09 6.83
CA GLY A 98 10.39 11.86 6.86
C GLY A 98 10.09 10.95 5.66
N PRO A 99 10.30 9.63 5.79
CA PRO A 99 10.01 8.66 4.74
C PRO A 99 8.53 8.65 4.32
N VAL A 100 8.31 8.73 3.01
CA VAL A 100 6.98 8.76 2.40
C VAL A 100 6.91 7.88 1.16
N TRP A 101 5.69 7.48 0.83
CA TRP A 101 5.32 6.80 -0.42
C TRP A 101 4.23 7.61 -1.14
N ALA A 102 4.34 7.76 -2.45
CA ALA A 102 3.43 8.58 -3.25
C ALA A 102 2.68 7.77 -4.32
N THR A 103 1.43 8.18 -4.57
CA THR A 103 0.56 7.70 -5.65
C THR A 103 -0.08 8.86 -6.39
N SER A 104 -0.15 8.75 -7.72
CA SER A 104 -1.04 9.57 -8.54
C SER A 104 -2.45 8.97 -8.58
N HIS A 105 -3.36 9.69 -9.23
CA HIS A 105 -4.76 9.31 -9.39
C HIS A 105 -5.17 9.30 -10.86
N LEU A 106 -6.05 8.37 -11.23
CA LEU A 106 -6.70 8.39 -12.56
C LEU A 106 -7.92 9.31 -12.58
N GLY A 107 -8.53 9.57 -11.42
CA GLY A 107 -9.76 10.35 -11.32
C GLY A 107 -9.57 11.86 -11.32
N ASP A 108 -8.36 12.35 -11.03
CA ASP A 108 -7.98 13.76 -11.03
C ASP A 108 -6.46 13.95 -11.18
N GLU A 109 -5.99 15.19 -11.11
CA GLU A 109 -4.57 15.58 -11.26
C GLU A 109 -3.76 15.56 -9.95
N THR A 110 -4.29 14.93 -8.89
CA THR A 110 -3.65 14.95 -7.59
C THR A 110 -2.64 13.82 -7.39
N ILE A 111 -1.63 14.08 -6.57
CA ILE A 111 -0.66 13.12 -6.06
C ILE A 111 -0.75 13.12 -4.53
N ALA A 112 -1.12 11.99 -3.95
CA ALA A 112 -1.15 11.82 -2.49
C ALA A 112 0.20 11.30 -1.99
N ILE A 113 0.73 11.95 -0.96
CA ILE A 113 1.98 11.57 -0.28
C ILE A 113 1.61 11.02 1.10
N ILE A 114 1.96 9.76 1.36
CA ILE A 114 1.61 9.03 2.58
C ILE A 114 2.87 8.80 3.43
N GLY A 115 2.82 9.10 4.72
CA GLY A 115 3.92 8.80 5.66
C GLY A 115 4.04 7.30 5.95
N THR A 116 5.27 6.76 5.93
CA THR A 116 5.51 5.30 6.05
C THR A 116 6.44 4.89 7.19
N ASP A 117 6.78 5.81 8.10
CA ASP A 117 7.71 5.55 9.21
C ASP A 117 7.01 5.66 10.58
N PRO A 118 6.35 4.58 11.05
CA PRO A 118 5.67 4.57 12.35
C PRO A 118 6.62 4.59 13.56
N GLU A 119 7.93 4.37 13.37
CA GLU A 119 8.88 4.33 14.48
C GLU A 119 9.44 5.72 14.80
N ASN A 120 9.95 6.44 13.79
CA ASN A 120 10.55 7.76 14.02
C ASN A 120 9.62 8.94 13.66
N HIS A 121 8.57 8.70 12.87
CA HIS A 121 7.59 9.71 12.48
C HIS A 121 6.14 9.25 12.77
N PRO A 122 5.82 8.80 14.00
CA PRO A 122 4.54 8.18 14.33
C PRO A 122 3.33 9.09 14.06
N ASP A 123 3.48 10.40 14.23
CA ASP A 123 2.40 11.36 13.96
C ASP A 123 1.99 11.43 12.49
N GLN A 124 2.90 11.04 11.58
CA GLN A 124 2.73 11.11 10.13
C GLN A 124 2.43 9.75 9.50
N ALA A 125 2.76 8.66 10.19
CA ALA A 125 2.58 7.31 9.67
C ALA A 125 1.12 7.03 9.34
N TRP A 126 0.90 6.45 8.15
CA TRP A 126 -0.42 6.03 7.66
C TRP A 126 -1.41 7.19 7.54
N LYS A 127 -0.92 8.37 7.14
CA LYS A 127 -1.74 9.54 6.81
C LYS A 127 -1.26 10.14 5.49
N VAL A 128 -2.19 10.73 4.74
CA VAL A 128 -1.81 11.66 3.67
C VAL A 128 -1.25 12.91 4.32
N VAL A 129 0.06 13.09 4.21
CA VAL A 129 0.79 14.23 4.82
C VAL A 129 0.81 15.45 3.91
N GLN A 130 0.63 15.23 2.60
CA GLN A 130 0.57 16.27 1.60
C GLN A 130 -0.14 15.76 0.34
N THR A 131 -0.89 16.66 -0.28
CA THR A 131 -1.45 16.49 -1.63
C THR A 131 -0.80 17.51 -2.54
N LEU A 132 -0.36 17.07 -3.71
CA LEU A 132 0.17 17.92 -4.78
C LEU A 132 -0.75 17.85 -5.99
N GLU A 133 -0.75 18.90 -6.81
CA GLU A 133 -1.29 18.85 -8.17
C GLU A 133 -0.13 18.65 -9.15
N GLY A 134 -0.32 17.82 -10.18
CA GLY A 134 0.73 17.56 -11.16
C GLY A 134 0.26 16.78 -12.37
N GLN A 135 1.16 16.61 -13.35
CA GLN A 135 0.88 15.95 -14.64
C GLN A 135 0.69 14.42 -14.55
N GLY A 136 0.27 13.88 -13.40
CA GLY A 136 0.00 12.44 -13.21
C GLY A 136 -1.45 12.04 -13.44
N GLY A 137 -2.37 13.02 -13.56
CA GLY A 137 -3.80 12.75 -13.70
C GLY A 137 -4.15 12.01 -14.99
N GLY A 138 -4.90 10.92 -14.86
CA GLY A 138 -5.43 10.15 -16.00
C GLY A 138 -4.38 9.46 -16.89
N SER A 139 -3.12 9.39 -16.45
CA SER A 139 -2.01 8.80 -17.21
C SER A 139 -1.57 7.44 -16.62
N LEU A 140 -1.20 6.50 -17.50
CA LEU A 140 -0.71 5.13 -17.20
C LEU A 140 0.67 4.89 -17.81
#